data_AF-A0AA39T6C8-F1
#
_entry.id   AF-A0AA39T6C8-F1
#
_cell.length_a   1.000
_cell.length_b   1.000
_cell.length_c   1.000
_cell.angle_alpha   90.00
_cell.angle_beta   90.00
_cell.angle_gamma   90.00
#
_symmetry.space_group_name_H-M   'P 1'
#
loop_
_entity.id
_entity.type
_entity.pdbx_description
1 polymer ?
#
loop_
_entity_poly.entity_id
_entity_poly.type
_entity_poly.pdbx_seq_one_letter_code
_entity_poly.pdbx_strand_id
1 'polypeptide(L)'
;MRLEVGELFPSKKQLQSQLGSHALTNRFQIRVFKFDTTRHQVRCIVEDCNWRLRAAKVHNSDYFQIRKFDNQHTCSTEARFSHQRQASAQVISEHIQEKFRYHHLYKPKEIRHDMQREFGISCNYHKGYHARHITLEEVQGTPVESYSFLLSYLYMLEQANPRTVTDLHTDSSNRFMYMFFCLKAYIYGFLSSIRPVIAIDGMFLKGPHRKVLFVVVCMDGNDQIFPLAFGVGDSETNEA
;
A
#
# COMPACT_ATOMS: atom_id res chain seq x y z
N MET A 1 -18.01 -12.09 0.07
CA MET A 1 -17.21 -13.21 -0.47
C MET A 1 -17.67 -14.51 0.17
N ARG A 2 -17.98 -15.55 -0.62
CA ARG A 2 -18.45 -16.86 -0.13
C ARG A 2 -17.24 -17.80 -0.02
N LEU A 3 -17.14 -18.50 1.12
CA LEU A 3 -16.14 -19.55 1.33
C LEU A 3 -16.82 -20.89 1.06
N GLU A 4 -16.13 -21.81 0.39
CA GLU A 4 -16.70 -23.12 0.03
C GLU A 4 -15.76 -24.30 0.31
N VAL A 5 -16.34 -25.47 0.52
CA VAL A 5 -15.54 -26.70 0.68
C VAL A 5 -14.86 -27.03 -0.64
N GLY A 6 -13.56 -27.31 -0.60
CA GLY A 6 -12.74 -27.57 -1.78
C GLY A 6 -11.94 -26.37 -2.27
N GLU A 7 -12.28 -25.16 -1.84
CA GLU A 7 -11.59 -23.92 -2.21
C GLU A 7 -10.11 -23.93 -1.75
N LEU A 8 -9.23 -23.42 -2.61
CA LEU A 8 -7.79 -23.43 -2.44
C LEU A 8 -7.25 -22.02 -2.22
N PHE A 9 -6.38 -21.88 -1.21
CA PHE A 9 -5.69 -20.64 -0.88
C PHE A 9 -4.18 -20.87 -1.04
N PRO A 10 -3.45 -20.05 -1.81
CA PRO A 10 -2.02 -20.22 -2.05
C PRO A 10 -1.14 -20.26 -0.79
N SER A 11 -1.60 -19.68 0.33
CA SER A 11 -0.89 -19.76 1.60
C SER A 11 -1.82 -19.70 2.81
N LYS A 12 -1.30 -20.12 3.96
CA LYS A 12 -1.97 -19.96 5.27
C LYS A 12 -2.31 -18.50 5.57
N LYS A 13 -1.44 -17.56 5.21
CA LYS A 13 -1.65 -16.11 5.44
C LYS A 13 -2.86 -15.61 4.66
N GLN A 14 -2.98 -15.99 3.39
CA GLN A 14 -4.12 -15.61 2.55
C GLN A 14 -5.43 -16.21 3.06
N LEU A 15 -5.43 -17.49 3.48
CA LEU A 15 -6.59 -18.10 4.12
C LEU A 15 -7.03 -17.32 5.37
N GLN A 16 -6.09 -16.92 6.23
CA GLN A 16 -6.42 -16.15 7.44
C GLN A 16 -7.03 -14.79 7.12
N SER A 17 -6.51 -14.10 6.10
CA SER A 17 -7.06 -12.83 5.63
C SER A 17 -8.50 -12.99 5.14
N GLN A 18 -8.74 -14.00 4.30
CA GLN A 18 -10.07 -14.30 3.77
C GLN A 18 -11.07 -14.72 4.84
N LEU A 19 -10.64 -15.49 5.84
CA LEU A 19 -11.45 -15.79 7.02
C LEU A 19 -11.79 -14.53 7.83
N GLY A 20 -10.84 -13.61 7.97
CA GLY A 20 -11.03 -12.33 8.62
C GLY A 20 -12.06 -11.46 7.89
N SER A 21 -11.92 -11.30 6.58
CA SER A 21 -12.83 -10.56 5.70
C SER A 21 -14.24 -11.17 5.69
N HIS A 22 -14.34 -12.49 5.66
CA HIS A 22 -15.62 -13.20 5.80
C HIS A 22 -16.28 -12.96 7.16
N ALA A 23 -15.54 -13.07 8.26
CA ALA A 23 -16.05 -12.82 9.61
C ALA A 23 -16.48 -11.35 9.81
N LEU A 24 -15.72 -10.42 9.23
CA LEU A 24 -16.02 -8.98 9.23
C LEU A 24 -17.35 -8.69 8.52
N THR A 25 -17.48 -9.18 7.29
CA THR A 25 -18.67 -8.96 6.43
C THR A 25 -19.93 -9.54 7.08
N ASN A 26 -19.81 -10.72 7.68
CA ASN A 26 -20.94 -11.44 8.29
C ASN A 26 -21.11 -11.13 9.79
N ARG A 27 -20.38 -10.13 10.32
CA ARG A 27 -20.53 -9.59 11.67
C ARG A 27 -20.42 -10.64 12.79
N PHE A 28 -19.36 -11.44 12.77
CA PHE A 28 -19.04 -12.36 13.87
C PHE A 28 -17.54 -12.45 14.12
N GLN A 29 -17.17 -13.12 15.20
CA GLN A 29 -15.77 -13.36 15.54
C GLN A 29 -15.43 -14.85 15.46
N ILE A 30 -14.20 -15.11 15.02
CA ILE A 30 -13.59 -16.42 15.03
C ILE A 30 -12.51 -16.53 16.10
N ARG A 31 -12.37 -17.71 16.69
CA ARG A 31 -11.20 -18.13 17.47
C ARG A 31 -10.50 -19.27 16.78
N VAL A 32 -9.17 -19.29 16.86
CA VAL A 32 -8.37 -20.42 16.40
C VAL A 32 -8.50 -21.54 17.43
N PHE A 33 -9.02 -22.69 17.01
CA PHE A 33 -9.21 -23.86 17.86
C PHE A 33 -8.02 -24.81 17.81
N LYS A 34 -7.45 -25.01 16.61
CA LYS A 34 -6.18 -25.75 16.43
C LYS A 34 -5.31 -25.02 15.43
N PHE A 35 -4.04 -24.88 15.79
CA PHE A 35 -3.02 -24.20 15.02
C PHE A 35 -1.79 -25.10 14.90
N ASP A 36 -1.58 -25.69 13.74
CA ASP A 36 -0.32 -26.36 13.40
C ASP A 36 0.12 -25.97 11.98
N THR A 37 1.26 -26.50 11.52
CA THR A 37 1.83 -26.20 10.20
C THR A 37 1.02 -26.78 9.04
N THR A 38 0.15 -27.76 9.30
CA THR A 38 -0.59 -28.53 8.30
C THR A 38 -2.10 -28.33 8.36
N ARG A 39 -2.63 -27.78 9.45
CA ARG A 39 -4.06 -27.65 9.72
C ARG A 39 -4.36 -26.28 10.30
N HIS A 40 -5.46 -25.70 9.82
CA HIS A 40 -6.02 -24.49 10.38
C HIS A 40 -7.49 -24.74 10.71
N GLN A 41 -7.84 -24.73 12.00
CA GLN A 41 -9.21 -24.91 12.46
C GLN A 41 -9.66 -23.68 13.21
N VAL A 42 -10.75 -23.09 12.73
CA VAL A 42 -11.39 -21.92 13.35
C VAL A 42 -12.82 -22.25 13.73
N ARG A 43 -13.28 -21.63 14.80
CA ARG A 43 -14.65 -21.75 15.32
C ARG A 43 -15.18 -20.36 15.64
N CYS A 44 -16.49 -20.24 15.80
CA CYS A 44 -17.05 -19.02 16.38
C CYS A 44 -16.47 -18.78 17.79
N ILE A 45 -16.37 -17.50 18.19
CA ILE A 45 -15.91 -17.11 19.52
C ILE A 45 -16.86 -17.62 20.63
N VAL A 46 -18.15 -17.70 20.33
CA VAL A 46 -19.17 -18.16 21.28
C VAL A 46 -19.02 -19.67 21.45
N GLU A 47 -18.99 -20.10 22.71
CA GLU A 47 -18.91 -21.52 23.05
C GLU A 47 -20.15 -22.26 22.52
N ASP A 48 -19.96 -23.53 22.14
CA ASP A 48 -21.01 -24.40 21.59
C ASP A 48 -21.74 -23.91 20.34
N CYS A 49 -21.23 -22.86 19.68
CA CYS A 49 -21.71 -22.46 18.37
C CYS A 49 -21.28 -23.47 17.29
N ASN A 50 -22.22 -23.84 16.41
CA ASN A 50 -21.98 -24.80 15.33
C ASN A 50 -21.02 -24.30 14.24
N TRP A 51 -20.88 -22.98 14.09
CA TRP A 51 -20.04 -22.41 13.04
C TRP A 51 -18.58 -22.78 13.22
N ARG A 52 -18.00 -23.42 12.20
CA ARG A 52 -16.60 -23.84 12.18
C ARG A 52 -16.10 -24.08 10.77
N LEU A 53 -14.81 -23.85 10.58
CA LEU A 53 -14.10 -24.12 9.34
C LEU A 53 -12.79 -24.86 9.62
N ARG A 54 -12.52 -25.88 8.82
CA ARG A 54 -11.27 -26.64 8.84
C ARG A 54 -10.64 -26.57 7.46
N ALA A 55 -9.43 -26.04 7.41
CA ALA A 55 -8.55 -26.12 6.26
C ALA A 55 -7.33 -26.98 6.56
N ALA A 56 -6.74 -27.57 5.52
CA ALA A 56 -5.51 -28.35 5.61
C ALA A 56 -4.58 -28.04 4.45
N LYS A 57 -3.27 -28.06 4.72
CA LYS A 57 -2.21 -27.91 3.73
C LYS A 57 -2.32 -29.04 2.70
N VAL A 58 -2.17 -28.71 1.42
CA VAL A 58 -2.10 -29.69 0.33
C VAL A 58 -0.72 -30.36 0.38
N HIS A 59 -0.66 -31.66 0.11
CA HIS A 59 0.58 -32.41 0.16
C HIS A 59 1.61 -31.82 -0.82
N ASN A 60 2.87 -31.66 -0.37
CA ASN A 60 3.97 -31.07 -1.14
C ASN A 60 3.66 -29.69 -1.78
N SER A 61 2.84 -28.87 -1.13
CA SER A 61 2.43 -27.56 -1.65
C SER A 61 2.15 -26.59 -0.52
N ASP A 62 2.36 -25.29 -0.72
CA ASP A 62 2.01 -24.25 0.26
C ASP A 62 0.53 -23.91 0.33
N TYR A 63 -0.25 -24.49 -0.57
CA TYR A 63 -1.69 -24.27 -0.65
C TYR A 63 -2.43 -24.87 0.54
N PHE A 64 -3.48 -24.20 0.97
CA PHE A 64 -4.44 -24.69 1.95
C PHE A 64 -5.80 -24.89 1.30
N GLN A 65 -6.41 -26.05 1.52
CA GLN A 65 -7.75 -26.36 1.04
C GLN A 65 -8.75 -26.36 2.20
N ILE A 66 -9.93 -25.75 2.00
CA ILE A 66 -11.06 -25.91 2.92
C ILE A 66 -11.57 -27.35 2.82
N ARG A 67 -11.48 -28.10 3.93
CA ARG A 67 -11.90 -29.51 4.03
C ARG A 67 -13.28 -29.68 4.62
N LYS A 68 -13.67 -28.77 5.52
CA LYS A 68 -14.98 -28.77 6.16
C LYS A 68 -15.39 -27.35 6.47
N PHE A 69 -16.64 -27.02 6.18
CA PHE A 69 -17.21 -25.72 6.51
C PHE A 69 -18.67 -25.89 6.95
N ASP A 70 -18.92 -25.63 8.22
CA ASP A 70 -20.27 -25.52 8.76
C ASP A 70 -20.57 -24.01 8.92
N ASN A 71 -21.35 -23.44 7.98
CA ASN A 71 -21.62 -22.01 7.94
C ASN A 71 -22.88 -21.60 8.73
N GLN A 72 -23.42 -22.49 9.57
CA GLN A 72 -24.57 -22.20 10.41
C GLN A 72 -24.12 -21.83 11.80
N HIS A 73 -24.66 -20.74 12.31
CA HIS A 73 -24.45 -20.35 13.70
C HIS A 73 -25.70 -20.60 14.54
N THR A 74 -25.49 -21.04 15.78
CA THR A 74 -26.56 -21.31 16.77
C THR A 74 -26.62 -20.29 17.90
N CYS A 75 -25.64 -19.39 18.04
CA CYS A 75 -25.62 -18.36 19.08
C CYS A 75 -26.41 -17.09 18.69
N SER A 76 -26.60 -16.11 19.58
CA SER A 76 -27.23 -14.84 19.19
C SER A 76 -26.24 -13.91 18.46
N THR A 77 -26.73 -12.92 17.71
CA THR A 77 -25.89 -11.93 17.02
C THR A 77 -25.09 -11.08 18.00
N GLU A 78 -25.70 -10.69 19.12
CA GLU A 78 -25.09 -9.87 20.18
C GLU A 78 -23.88 -10.58 20.81
N ALA A 79 -24.03 -11.88 21.14
CA ALA A 79 -22.97 -12.68 21.74
C ALA A 79 -21.72 -12.83 20.85
N ARG A 80 -21.89 -12.70 19.52
CA ARG A 80 -20.78 -12.84 18.56
C ARG A 80 -20.02 -11.53 18.34
N PHE A 81 -20.56 -10.38 18.75
CA PHE A 81 -20.10 -9.05 18.29
C PHE A 81 -19.33 -8.23 19.33
N SER A 82 -19.19 -8.70 20.59
CA SER A 82 -18.73 -7.84 21.69
C SER A 82 -17.28 -7.35 21.61
N HIS A 83 -16.40 -7.97 20.80
CA HIS A 83 -14.97 -7.61 20.70
C HIS A 83 -14.40 -7.81 19.29
N GLN A 84 -14.21 -6.78 18.47
CA GLN A 84 -13.81 -6.98 17.06
C GLN A 84 -12.31 -7.34 16.84
N ARG A 85 -11.91 -8.54 17.28
CA ARG A 85 -10.55 -9.09 17.11
C ARG A 85 -10.16 -9.27 15.64
N GLN A 86 -11.15 -9.49 14.76
CA GLN A 86 -10.93 -9.87 13.35
C GLN A 86 -10.80 -8.67 12.41
N ALA A 87 -11.14 -7.46 12.90
CA ALA A 87 -10.81 -6.21 12.23
C ALA A 87 -9.32 -5.91 12.44
N SER A 88 -8.44 -6.73 11.87
CA SER A 88 -7.01 -6.48 11.80
C SER A 88 -6.72 -5.38 10.78
N ALA A 89 -5.53 -4.78 10.84
CA ALA A 89 -5.13 -3.79 9.83
C ALA A 89 -5.11 -4.40 8.41
N GLN A 90 -4.73 -5.68 8.26
CA GLN A 90 -4.75 -6.38 6.97
C GLN A 90 -6.17 -6.55 6.42
N VAL A 91 -7.11 -7.01 7.26
CA VAL A 91 -8.51 -7.21 6.82
C VAL A 91 -9.15 -5.87 6.46
N ILE A 92 -8.84 -4.81 7.22
CA ILE A 92 -9.30 -3.46 6.89
C ILE A 92 -8.66 -2.99 5.57
N SER A 93 -7.37 -3.28 5.34
CA SER A 93 -6.67 -2.95 4.08
C SER A 93 -7.40 -3.53 2.87
N GLU A 94 -7.71 -4.83 2.91
CA GLU A 94 -8.43 -5.53 1.84
C GLU A 94 -9.80 -4.90 1.55
N HIS A 95 -10.53 -4.50 2.59
CA HIS A 95 -11.83 -3.84 2.43
C HIS A 95 -11.73 -2.45 1.79
N ILE A 96 -10.67 -1.70 2.09
CA ILE A 96 -10.50 -0.33 1.61
C ILE A 96 -9.72 -0.23 0.31
N GLN A 97 -9.10 -1.31 -0.17
CA GLN A 97 -8.30 -1.33 -1.41
C GLN A 97 -9.03 -0.69 -2.61
N GLU A 98 -10.30 -1.02 -2.82
CA GLU A 98 -11.08 -0.48 -3.94
C GLU A 98 -11.27 1.04 -3.83
N LYS A 99 -11.36 1.58 -2.61
CA LYS A 99 -11.48 3.02 -2.37
C LYS A 99 -10.19 3.78 -2.75
N PHE A 100 -9.02 3.13 -2.69
CA PHE A 100 -7.74 3.74 -3.07
C PHE A 100 -7.46 3.73 -4.58
N ARG A 101 -8.13 2.88 -5.37
CA ARG A 101 -7.94 2.85 -6.83
C ARG A 101 -8.38 4.16 -7.52
N TYR A 102 -9.30 4.90 -6.89
CA TYR A 102 -9.85 6.15 -7.44
C TYR A 102 -9.64 7.37 -6.52
N HIS A 103 -9.38 7.17 -5.22
CA HIS A 103 -9.17 8.24 -4.24
C HIS A 103 -7.89 8.04 -3.40
N HIS A 104 -6.81 8.70 -3.81
CA HIS A 104 -5.51 8.72 -3.13
C HIS A 104 -5.53 9.40 -1.74
N LEU A 105 -6.62 10.11 -1.43
CA LEU A 105 -6.76 10.97 -0.25
C LEU A 105 -7.52 10.31 0.92
N TYR A 106 -7.75 9.01 0.90
CA TYR A 106 -8.49 8.35 1.98
C TYR A 106 -7.67 8.35 3.29
N LYS A 107 -8.13 9.12 4.28
CA LYS A 107 -7.43 9.41 5.54
C LYS A 107 -7.79 8.36 6.61
N PRO A 108 -6.90 8.13 7.60
CA PRO A 108 -7.19 7.23 8.72
C PRO A 108 -8.49 7.55 9.47
N LYS A 109 -8.88 8.83 9.57
CA LYS A 109 -10.15 9.22 10.20
C LYS A 109 -11.38 8.74 9.41
N GLU A 110 -11.32 8.77 8.09
CA GLU A 110 -12.40 8.33 7.21
C GLU A 110 -12.52 6.80 7.24
N ILE A 111 -11.38 6.08 7.27
CA ILE A 111 -11.36 4.63 7.48
C ILE A 111 -12.09 4.27 8.78
N ARG A 112 -11.78 4.96 9.88
CA ARG A 112 -12.45 4.69 11.17
C ARG A 112 -13.96 4.94 11.10
N HIS A 113 -14.35 6.06 10.50
CA HIS A 113 -15.76 6.41 10.34
C HIS A 113 -16.51 5.36 9.52
N ASP A 114 -15.94 4.91 8.41
CA ASP A 114 -16.54 3.91 7.55
C ASP A 114 -16.61 2.54 8.23
N MET A 115 -15.57 2.14 8.97
CA MET A 115 -15.61 0.92 9.78
C MET A 115 -16.72 0.94 10.83
N GLN A 116 -16.95 2.09 11.46
CA GLN A 116 -18.05 2.27 12.40
C GLN A 116 -19.41 2.24 11.69
N ARG A 117 -19.55 2.93 10.55
CA ARG A 117 -20.82 3.04 9.81
C ARG A 117 -21.24 1.72 9.16
N GLU A 118 -20.32 1.04 8.49
CA GLU A 118 -20.61 -0.15 7.67
C GLU A 118 -20.70 -1.42 8.54
N PHE A 119 -19.86 -1.49 9.56
CA PHE A 119 -19.73 -2.69 10.38
C PHE A 119 -20.06 -2.48 11.85
N GLY A 120 -20.22 -1.27 12.37
CA GLY A 120 -20.36 -1.04 13.82
C GLY A 120 -19.04 -1.26 14.59
N ILE A 121 -17.90 -1.14 13.90
CA ILE A 121 -16.58 -1.46 14.43
C ILE A 121 -15.84 -0.20 14.87
N SER A 122 -15.57 -0.11 16.17
CA SER A 122 -14.75 0.97 16.72
C SER A 122 -13.28 0.71 16.40
N CYS A 123 -12.80 1.34 15.33
CA CYS A 123 -11.41 1.30 14.92
C CYS A 123 -10.64 2.46 15.57
N ASN A 124 -9.51 2.17 16.22
CA ASN A 124 -8.63 3.21 16.74
C ASN A 124 -7.80 3.85 15.60
N TYR A 125 -7.18 5.01 15.86
CA TYR A 125 -6.40 5.74 14.86
C TYR A 125 -5.22 4.95 14.30
N HIS A 126 -4.41 4.34 15.16
CA HIS A 126 -3.24 3.57 14.74
C HIS A 126 -3.60 2.40 13.82
N LYS A 127 -4.70 1.71 14.09
CA LYS A 127 -5.19 0.61 13.26
C LYS A 127 -5.64 1.10 11.87
N GLY A 128 -6.39 2.20 11.80
CA GLY A 128 -6.76 2.82 10.53
C GLY A 128 -5.54 3.34 9.75
N TYR A 129 -4.55 3.89 10.44
CA TYR A 129 -3.28 4.31 9.85
C TYR A 129 -2.48 3.14 9.26
N HIS A 130 -2.33 2.05 10.01
CA HIS A 130 -1.64 0.86 9.53
C HIS A 130 -2.37 0.21 8.36
N ALA A 131 -3.70 0.09 8.42
CA ALA A 131 -4.48 -0.44 7.30
C ALA A 131 -4.23 0.36 6.03
N ARG A 132 -4.28 1.71 6.13
CA ARG A 132 -3.94 2.60 5.02
C ARG A 132 -2.53 2.39 4.47
N HIS A 133 -1.54 2.21 5.34
CA HIS A 133 -0.16 2.00 4.91
C HIS A 133 -0.01 0.71 4.10
N ILE A 134 -0.60 -0.39 4.60
CA ILE A 134 -0.63 -1.68 3.91
C ILE A 134 -1.31 -1.52 2.55
N THR A 135 -2.45 -0.83 2.49
CA THR A 135 -3.18 -0.63 1.23
C THR A 135 -2.37 0.16 0.21
N LEU A 136 -1.66 1.21 0.66
CA LEU A 136 -0.83 2.01 -0.23
C LEU A 136 0.33 1.20 -0.80
N GLU A 137 1.00 0.40 0.02
CA GLU A 137 2.07 -0.50 -0.45
C GLU A 137 1.54 -1.55 -1.44
N GLU A 138 0.35 -2.10 -1.21
CA GLU A 138 -0.28 -3.07 -2.10
C GLU A 138 -0.71 -2.46 -3.46
N VAL A 139 -1.09 -1.18 -3.49
CA VAL A 139 -1.56 -0.49 -4.71
C VAL A 139 -0.43 0.18 -5.48
N GLN A 140 0.52 0.81 -4.77
CA GLN A 140 1.59 1.64 -5.37
C GLN A 140 2.95 0.94 -5.39
N GLY A 141 3.08 -0.21 -4.72
CA GLY A 141 4.35 -0.85 -4.45
C GLY A 141 5.06 -0.23 -3.25
N THR A 142 6.17 -0.83 -2.89
CA THR A 142 7.01 -0.34 -1.79
C THR A 142 7.95 0.77 -2.27
N PRO A 143 8.41 1.66 -1.36
CA PRO A 143 9.48 2.60 -1.70
C PRO A 143 10.71 1.89 -2.26
N VAL A 144 11.10 0.76 -1.68
CA VAL A 144 12.27 -0.03 -2.13
C VAL A 144 12.13 -0.46 -3.59
N GLU A 145 10.98 -1.01 -3.96
CA GLU A 145 10.69 -1.38 -5.36
C GLU A 145 10.71 -0.14 -6.26
N SER A 146 10.10 0.96 -5.83
CA SER A 146 10.09 2.21 -6.61
C SER A 146 11.51 2.74 -6.89
N TYR A 147 12.40 2.73 -5.89
CA TYR A 147 13.81 3.10 -6.06
C TYR A 147 14.55 2.14 -6.99
N SER A 148 14.22 0.85 -6.97
CA SER A 148 14.83 -0.14 -7.87
C SER A 148 14.49 0.08 -9.36
N PHE A 149 13.35 0.72 -9.64
CA PHE A 149 12.93 1.05 -11.01
C PHE A 149 13.46 2.39 -11.53
N LEU A 150 14.17 3.20 -10.73
CA LEU A 150 14.61 4.54 -11.16
C LEU A 150 15.48 4.49 -12.41
N LEU A 151 16.44 3.57 -12.48
CA LEU A 151 17.34 3.46 -13.63
C LEU A 151 16.57 3.11 -14.92
N SER A 152 15.69 2.11 -14.86
CA SER A 152 14.89 1.71 -16.02
C SER A 152 13.88 2.80 -16.40
N TYR A 153 13.33 3.52 -15.42
CA TYR A 153 12.45 4.65 -15.67
C TYR A 153 13.16 5.79 -16.40
N LEU A 154 14.34 6.22 -15.94
CA LEU A 154 15.11 7.29 -16.57
C LEU A 154 15.55 6.90 -17.99
N TYR A 155 16.01 5.65 -18.17
CA TYR A 155 16.31 5.12 -19.50
C TYR A 155 15.11 5.23 -20.44
N MET A 156 13.93 4.76 -20.00
CA MET A 156 12.70 4.83 -20.79
C MET A 156 12.25 6.27 -21.04
N LEU A 157 12.48 7.18 -20.08
CA LEU A 157 12.17 8.59 -20.22
C LEU A 157 12.98 9.22 -21.36
N GLU A 158 14.26 8.88 -21.48
CA GLU A 158 15.12 9.31 -22.60
C GLU A 158 14.69 8.73 -23.95
N GLN A 159 14.29 7.44 -23.97
CA GLN A 159 13.79 6.81 -25.20
C GLN A 159 12.48 7.44 -25.68
N ALA A 160 11.55 7.70 -24.74
CA ALA A 160 10.25 8.29 -25.06
C ALA A 160 10.35 9.78 -25.40
N ASN A 161 11.31 10.50 -24.80
CA ASN A 161 11.56 11.91 -25.03
C ASN A 161 13.03 12.16 -25.40
N PRO A 162 13.43 11.89 -26.67
CA PRO A 162 14.80 12.07 -27.11
C PRO A 162 15.32 13.47 -26.80
N ARG A 163 16.56 13.59 -26.32
CA ARG A 163 17.21 14.82 -25.79
C ARG A 163 16.72 15.28 -24.42
N THR A 164 15.94 14.49 -23.71
CA THR A 164 15.88 14.59 -22.25
C THR A 164 17.26 14.28 -21.69
N VAL A 165 17.68 15.03 -20.68
CA VAL A 165 18.92 14.77 -19.96
C VAL A 165 18.55 14.14 -18.63
N THR A 166 19.09 12.96 -18.34
CA THR A 166 18.98 12.34 -17.02
C THR A 166 20.36 12.03 -16.47
N ASP A 167 20.45 11.97 -15.14
CA ASP A 167 21.61 11.45 -14.45
C ASP A 167 21.17 10.71 -13.18
N LEU A 168 21.86 9.62 -12.85
CA LEU A 168 21.59 8.81 -11.68
C LEU A 168 22.90 8.37 -11.06
N HIS A 169 23.16 8.83 -9.84
CA HIS A 169 24.34 8.47 -9.09
C HIS A 169 24.01 7.44 -8.01
N THR A 170 24.84 6.41 -7.93
CA THR A 170 24.76 5.37 -6.89
C THR A 170 26.09 5.23 -6.17
N ASP A 171 26.05 4.79 -4.92
CA ASP A 171 27.27 4.49 -4.17
C ASP A 171 27.94 3.19 -4.66
N SER A 172 29.06 2.82 -4.02
CA SER A 172 29.81 1.59 -4.31
C SER A 172 29.01 0.30 -4.11
N SER A 173 27.85 0.37 -3.47
CA SER A 173 26.93 -0.75 -3.25
C SER A 173 25.69 -0.67 -4.14
N ASN A 174 25.72 0.14 -5.21
CA ASN A 174 24.61 0.41 -6.11
C ASN A 174 23.35 0.97 -5.41
N ARG A 175 23.52 1.67 -4.27
CA ARG A 175 22.42 2.32 -3.58
C ARG A 175 22.23 3.73 -4.13
N PHE A 176 20.97 4.10 -4.35
CA PHE A 176 20.57 5.42 -4.83
C PHE A 176 21.16 6.56 -3.97
N MET A 177 21.88 7.48 -4.60
CA MET A 177 22.37 8.72 -3.97
C MET A 177 21.67 9.94 -4.51
N TYR A 178 21.82 10.18 -5.82
CA TYR A 178 21.36 11.38 -6.50
C TYR A 178 20.63 11.03 -7.79
N MET A 179 19.59 11.78 -8.12
CA MET A 179 18.93 11.74 -9.42
C MET A 179 18.84 13.16 -9.96
N PHE A 180 18.98 13.31 -11.27
CA PHE A 180 18.68 14.53 -11.99
C PHE A 180 17.89 14.18 -13.25
N PHE A 181 16.92 15.02 -13.61
CA PHE A 181 16.37 14.98 -14.95
C PHE A 181 15.88 16.36 -15.41
N CYS A 182 16.01 16.59 -16.71
CA CYS A 182 15.56 17.78 -17.41
C CYS A 182 14.97 17.38 -18.76
N LEU A 183 13.66 17.56 -18.92
CA LEU A 183 12.95 17.13 -20.13
C LEU A 183 13.32 18.02 -21.32
N LYS A 184 13.39 17.43 -22.53
CA LYS A 184 13.64 18.20 -23.76
C LYS A 184 12.75 19.44 -23.90
N ALA A 185 11.47 19.32 -23.55
CA ALA A 185 10.51 20.42 -23.64
C ALA A 185 10.90 21.59 -22.73
N TYR A 186 11.41 21.31 -21.52
CA TYR A 186 11.87 22.34 -20.59
C TYR A 186 13.16 23.00 -21.05
N ILE A 187 14.11 22.21 -21.56
CA ILE A 187 15.34 22.73 -22.18
C ILE A 187 14.99 23.68 -23.34
N TYR A 188 14.10 23.24 -24.23
CA TYR A 188 13.70 24.03 -25.38
C TYR A 188 12.98 25.33 -24.99
N GLY A 189 12.03 25.25 -24.05
CA GLY A 189 11.34 26.42 -23.52
C GLY A 189 12.33 27.41 -22.94
N PHE A 190 13.26 26.93 -22.10
CA PHE A 190 14.28 27.77 -21.46
C PHE A 190 15.12 28.55 -22.47
N LEU A 191 15.64 27.86 -23.49
CA LEU A 191 16.49 28.47 -24.51
C LEU A 191 15.75 29.45 -25.44
N SER A 192 14.44 29.29 -25.59
CA SER A 192 13.68 30.02 -26.62
C SER A 192 12.90 31.22 -26.07
N SER A 193 12.43 31.16 -24.82
CA SER A 193 11.36 32.06 -24.37
C SER A 193 11.36 32.38 -22.87
N ILE A 194 12.26 31.81 -22.09
CA ILE A 194 12.32 32.02 -20.64
C ILE A 194 13.46 32.98 -20.30
N ARG A 195 13.29 33.77 -19.25
CA ARG A 195 14.34 34.69 -18.77
C ARG A 195 15.52 33.86 -18.22
N PRO A 196 16.78 34.28 -18.42
CA PRO A 196 17.96 33.57 -17.91
C PRO A 196 18.16 33.82 -16.40
N VAL A 197 17.10 33.67 -15.62
CA VAL A 197 17.08 33.77 -14.17
C VAL A 197 16.61 32.43 -13.63
N ILE A 198 17.46 31.80 -12.82
CA ILE A 198 17.22 30.48 -12.25
C ILE A 198 17.12 30.63 -10.74
N ALA A 199 16.09 30.02 -10.17
CA ALA A 199 15.95 29.80 -8.74
C ALA A 199 15.84 28.30 -8.48
N ILE A 200 16.35 27.86 -7.34
CA ILE A 200 16.29 26.46 -6.91
C ILE A 200 15.60 26.46 -5.55
N ASP A 201 14.61 25.58 -5.41
CA ASP A 201 13.93 25.35 -4.14
C ASP A 201 13.94 23.86 -3.80
N GLY A 202 14.07 23.55 -2.51
CA GLY A 202 14.19 22.20 -1.98
C GLY A 202 13.00 21.84 -1.10
N MET A 203 12.37 20.70 -1.36
CA MET A 203 11.34 20.12 -0.48
C MET A 203 11.76 18.75 0.05
N PHE A 204 11.69 18.57 1.37
CA PHE A 204 11.91 17.27 1.99
C PHE A 204 10.86 16.25 1.53
N LEU A 205 11.33 15.14 0.95
CA LEU A 205 10.49 14.01 0.60
C LEU A 205 10.09 13.26 1.86
N LYS A 206 8.80 12.92 1.94
CA LYS A 206 8.27 12.06 3.00
C LYS A 206 8.45 10.62 2.58
N GLY A 207 9.26 9.88 3.31
CA GLY A 207 9.50 8.47 3.04
C GLY A 207 10.60 7.89 3.92
N PRO A 208 10.89 6.58 3.77
CA PRO A 208 11.99 5.94 4.47
C PRO A 208 13.35 6.53 4.07
N HIS A 209 13.46 6.99 2.82
CA HIS A 209 14.62 7.69 2.30
C HIS A 209 14.36 9.20 2.38
N ARG A 210 14.92 9.85 3.42
CA ARG A 210 14.72 11.28 3.74
C ARG A 210 15.51 12.20 2.81
N LYS A 211 15.28 12.08 1.51
CA LYS A 211 15.92 12.88 0.47
C LYS A 211 15.21 14.24 0.30
N VAL A 212 15.87 15.17 -0.36
CA VAL A 212 15.33 16.47 -0.79
C VAL A 212 15.04 16.41 -2.28
N LEU A 213 13.82 16.79 -2.69
CA LEU A 213 13.48 17.08 -4.07
C LEU A 213 13.83 18.53 -4.35
N PHE A 214 14.82 18.74 -5.20
CA PHE A 214 15.18 20.03 -5.76
C PHE A 214 14.36 20.29 -7.01
N VAL A 215 13.76 21.47 -7.08
CA VAL A 215 13.08 21.94 -8.28
C VAL A 215 13.78 23.20 -8.74
N VAL A 216 14.32 23.14 -9.96
CA VAL A 216 14.90 24.29 -10.65
C VAL A 216 13.76 24.97 -11.38
N VAL A 217 13.51 26.23 -11.05
CA VAL A 217 12.47 27.05 -11.67
C VAL A 217 13.06 28.32 -12.28
N CYS A 218 12.36 28.82 -13.28
CA CYS A 218 12.66 30.07 -13.97
C CYS A 218 11.39 30.93 -14.05
N MET A 219 11.53 32.15 -14.57
CA MET A 219 10.39 33.03 -14.87
C MET A 219 10.29 33.25 -16.37
N ASP A 220 9.08 33.12 -16.92
CA ASP A 220 8.82 33.43 -18.32
C ASP A 220 8.69 34.95 -18.57
N GLY A 221 8.42 35.34 -19.81
CA GLY A 221 8.20 36.75 -20.17
C GLY A 221 7.01 37.40 -19.44
N ASN A 222 6.06 36.61 -18.93
CA ASN A 222 4.83 37.03 -18.27
C ASN A 222 4.88 36.82 -16.74
N ASP A 223 6.08 36.71 -16.16
CA ASP A 223 6.32 36.52 -14.73
C ASP A 223 5.66 35.26 -14.14
N GLN A 224 5.42 34.22 -14.97
CA GLN A 224 4.96 32.91 -14.52
C GLN A 224 6.12 31.97 -14.21
N ILE A 225 5.93 31.11 -13.21
CA ILE A 225 6.91 30.09 -12.82
C ILE A 225 6.97 29.01 -13.90
N PHE A 226 8.17 28.77 -14.43
CA PHE A 226 8.47 27.73 -15.40
C PHE A 226 9.41 26.68 -14.78
N PRO A 227 9.00 25.40 -14.68
CA PRO A 227 9.91 24.35 -14.21
C PRO A 227 10.96 24.05 -15.28
N LEU A 228 12.23 24.04 -14.89
CA LEU A 228 13.37 23.72 -15.77
C LEU A 228 13.84 22.29 -15.57
N ALA A 229 14.18 21.92 -14.33
CA ALA A 229 14.79 20.63 -14.02
C ALA A 229 14.44 20.17 -12.61
N PHE A 230 14.67 18.90 -12.34
CA PHE A 230 14.39 18.25 -11.06
C PHE A 230 15.62 17.48 -10.60
N GLY A 231 15.87 17.52 -9.29
CA GLY A 231 16.93 16.76 -8.65
C GLY A 231 16.43 16.07 -7.38
N VAL A 232 17.00 14.92 -7.03
CA VAL A 232 16.77 14.29 -5.73
C VAL A 232 18.13 14.01 -5.09
N GLY A 233 18.34 14.47 -3.86
CA GLY A 233 19.61 14.32 -3.13
C GLY A 233 19.44 14.34 -1.62
N ASP A 234 20.53 14.44 -0.86
CA ASP A 234 20.49 14.32 0.61
C ASP A 234 20.11 15.64 1.32
N SER A 235 20.66 16.77 0.88
CA SER A 235 20.39 18.08 1.47
C SER A 235 20.90 19.20 0.58
N GLU A 236 20.44 20.44 0.79
CA GLU A 236 21.06 21.65 0.22
C GLU A 236 22.47 21.80 0.79
N THR A 237 23.46 21.24 0.12
CA THR A 237 24.88 21.40 0.45
C THR A 237 25.55 22.30 -0.59
N ASN A 238 26.40 23.20 -0.13
CA ASN A 238 27.23 24.05 -1.00
C ASN A 238 28.48 23.34 -1.51
N GLU A 239 28.62 22.04 -1.24
CA GLU A 239 29.75 21.22 -1.68
C GLU A 239 29.46 20.71 -3.09
N ALA A 240 30.37 21.04 -4.02
CA ALA A 240 30.36 20.67 -5.43
C ALA A 240 31.08 19.34 -5.67
#